data_AF-A0A178XYF9-F1
#
_entry.id   AF-A0A178XYF9-F1
#
_cell.length_a   1.000
_cell.length_b   1.000
_cell.length_c   1.000
_cell.angle_alpha   90.00
_cell.angle_beta   90.00
_cell.angle_gamma   90.00
#
_symmetry.space_group_name_H-M   'P 1'
#
loop_
_entity.id
_entity.type
_entity.pdbx_description
1 polymer ?
#
loop_
_entity_poly.entity_id
_entity_poly.type
_entity_poly.pdbx_seq_one_letter_code
_entity_poly.pdbx_strand_id
1 'polypeptide(L)'
;MDARQKLENKIIGAVVSAVGNPAVPAQPGAVSPIVEAVTSKILPEIINATNNEPWYRSRVTLGALLAAISGILGAFGYALPAELQGNVIDLIIALGPVVGGALALYGRWAAKKPIGG
;
A
#
# COMPACT_ATOMS: atom_id res chain seq x y z
N MET A 1 -6.91 -2.35 18.26
CA MET A 1 -7.32 -1.01 17.82
C MET A 1 -6.51 -0.62 16.60
N ASP A 2 -7.20 -0.32 15.50
CA ASP A 2 -6.62 0.08 14.22
C ASP A 2 -5.84 1.42 14.33
N ALA A 3 -4.80 1.60 13.50
CA ALA A 3 -3.95 2.79 13.52
C ALA A 3 -4.74 4.07 13.20
N ARG A 4 -5.70 3.96 12.28
CA ARG A 4 -6.67 5.01 11.96
C ARG A 4 -7.40 5.48 13.21
N GLN A 5 -7.96 4.54 13.95
CA GLN A 5 -8.79 4.81 15.11
C GLN A 5 -8.00 5.43 16.27
N LYS A 6 -6.73 5.03 16.45
CA LYS A 6 -5.82 5.70 17.41
C LYS A 6 -5.56 7.16 17.02
N LEU A 7 -5.42 7.45 15.73
CA LEU A 7 -5.11 8.78 15.25
C LEU A 7 -6.34 9.71 15.33
N GLU A 8 -7.52 9.22 14.95
CA GLU A 8 -8.81 9.94 15.10
C GLU A 8 -9.02 10.39 16.56
N ASN A 9 -8.84 9.47 17.52
CA ASN A 9 -8.98 9.79 18.94
C ASN A 9 -7.99 10.87 19.42
N LYS A 10 -6.75 10.85 18.90
CA LYS A 10 -5.75 11.88 19.23
C LYS A 10 -6.12 13.25 18.65
N ILE A 11 -6.62 13.29 17.42
CA ILE A 11 -7.07 14.54 16.78
C ILE A 11 -8.25 15.13 17.53
N ILE A 12 -9.25 14.31 17.89
CA ILE A 12 -10.41 14.76 18.68
C ILE A 12 -9.94 15.40 19.99
N GLY A 13 -9.09 14.72 20.75
CA GLY A 13 -8.56 15.24 22.02
C GLY A 13 -7.80 16.55 21.87
N ALA A 14 -6.98 16.69 20.83
CA ALA A 14 -6.25 17.92 20.53
C ALA A 14 -7.19 19.08 20.16
N VAL A 15 -8.19 18.84 19.31
CA VAL A 15 -9.17 19.87 18.90
C VAL A 15 -10.02 20.31 20.09
N VAL A 16 -10.54 19.37 20.89
CA VAL A 16 -11.31 19.69 22.10
C VAL A 16 -10.48 20.55 23.06
N SER A 17 -9.21 20.19 23.27
CA SER A 17 -8.30 20.95 24.15
C SER A 17 -8.01 22.35 23.62
N ALA A 18 -7.83 22.48 22.30
CA ALA A 18 -7.57 23.77 21.66
C ALA A 18 -8.81 24.68 21.70
N VAL A 19 -10.01 24.15 21.45
CA VAL A 19 -11.25 24.94 21.49
C VAL A 19 -11.63 25.31 22.92
N GLY A 20 -11.30 24.48 23.92
CA GLY A 20 -11.47 24.80 25.33
C GLY A 20 -10.49 25.85 25.86
N ASN A 21 -9.47 26.24 25.09
CA ASN A 21 -8.50 27.24 25.50
C ASN A 21 -9.04 28.66 25.24
N PRO A 22 -9.20 29.52 26.26
CA PRO A 22 -9.73 30.87 26.09
C PRO A 22 -8.84 31.80 25.25
N ALA A 23 -7.57 31.46 25.04
CA ALA A 23 -6.66 32.20 24.15
C ALA A 23 -6.89 31.88 22.65
N VAL A 24 -7.62 30.81 22.34
CA VAL A 24 -7.91 30.40 20.96
C VAL A 24 -9.30 30.94 20.59
N PRO A 25 -9.44 31.77 19.55
CA PRO A 25 -10.72 32.26 19.10
C PRO A 25 -11.47 31.16 18.35
N ALA A 26 -12.10 30.25 19.10
CA ALA A 26 -12.90 29.16 18.57
C ALA A 26 -14.22 29.02 19.33
N GLN A 27 -15.28 28.69 18.61
CA GLN A 27 -16.59 28.45 19.21
C GLN A 27 -16.68 26.98 19.64
N PRO A 28 -17.20 26.66 20.84
CA PRO A 28 -17.35 25.27 21.30
C PRO A 28 -18.15 24.39 20.33
N GLY A 29 -19.14 24.96 19.63
CA GLY A 29 -19.92 24.23 18.62
C GLY A 29 -19.14 23.85 17.35
N ALA A 30 -17.95 24.39 17.14
CA ALA A 30 -17.14 24.14 15.95
C ALA A 30 -16.24 22.90 16.07
N VAL A 31 -16.19 22.23 17.24
CA VAL A 31 -15.33 21.06 17.46
C VAL A 31 -15.59 19.95 16.44
N SER A 32 -16.85 19.50 16.30
CA SER A 32 -17.19 18.42 15.36
C SER A 32 -16.86 18.75 13.90
N PRO A 33 -17.24 19.93 13.36
CA PRO A 33 -16.84 20.34 12.01
C PRO A 33 -15.33 20.37 11.79
N ILE A 34 -14.55 20.83 12.77
CA ILE A 34 -13.09 20.90 12.66
C ILE A 34 -12.48 19.49 12.67
N VAL A 35 -12.95 18.63 13.59
CA VAL A 35 -12.51 17.22 13.65
C VAL A 35 -12.80 16.53 12.33
N GLU A 36 -13.99 16.69 11.77
CA GLU A 36 -14.39 16.06 10.51
C GLU A 36 -13.52 16.54 9.34
N ALA A 37 -13.30 17.86 9.23
CA ALA A 37 -12.48 18.44 8.17
C ALA A 37 -11.02 17.97 8.23
N VAL A 38 -10.43 17.91 9.42
CA VAL A 38 -9.05 17.44 9.63
C VAL A 38 -8.94 15.94 9.37
N THR A 39 -9.90 15.16 9.86
CA THR A 39 -9.92 13.70 9.69
C THR A 39 -10.10 13.31 8.22
N SER A 40 -10.99 13.98 7.50
CA SER A 40 -11.24 13.69 6.08
C SER A 40 -10.02 13.96 5.19
N LYS A 41 -9.29 15.05 5.46
CA LYS A 41 -8.19 15.50 4.59
C LYS A 41 -6.82 14.94 4.98
N ILE A 42 -6.51 14.90 6.27
CA ILE A 42 -5.12 14.67 6.73
C ILE A 42 -4.91 13.20 7.14
N LEU A 43 -5.94 12.55 7.69
CA LEU A 43 -5.82 11.20 8.20
C LEU A 43 -5.33 10.17 7.17
N PRO A 44 -5.82 10.18 5.91
CA PRO A 44 -5.32 9.28 4.86
C PRO A 44 -3.83 9.52 4.56
N GLU A 45 -3.41 10.79 4.48
CA GLU A 45 -2.01 11.14 4.20
C GLU A 45 -1.06 10.64 5.30
N ILE A 46 -1.45 10.74 6.57
CA ILE A 46 -0.64 10.25 7.70
C ILE A 46 -0.53 8.73 7.68
N ILE A 47 -1.62 8.01 7.41
CA ILE A 47 -1.61 6.54 7.37
C ILE A 47 -0.71 6.06 6.21
N ASN A 48 -0.82 6.71 5.06
CA ASN A 48 -0.01 6.38 3.88
C ASN A 48 1.48 6.71 4.14
N ALA A 49 1.79 7.85 4.75
CA ALA A 49 3.15 8.25 5.09
C ALA A 49 3.79 7.34 6.16
N THR A 50 2.99 6.81 7.08
CA THR A 50 3.48 5.86 8.12
C THR A 50 3.54 4.42 7.64
N ASN A 51 3.25 4.16 6.35
CA ASN A 51 3.32 2.84 5.73
C ASN A 51 2.53 1.77 6.50
N ASN A 52 1.45 2.19 7.17
CA ASN A 52 0.54 1.31 7.90
C ASN A 52 -0.55 0.73 6.98
N GLU A 53 -0.39 0.89 5.68
CA GLU A 53 -1.22 0.23 4.68
C GLU A 53 -0.90 -1.27 4.64
N PRO A 54 -1.90 -2.13 4.33
CA PRO A 54 -1.62 -3.55 4.08
C PRO A 54 -0.51 -3.70 3.02
N TRP A 55 0.45 -4.60 3.25
CA TRP A 55 1.68 -4.73 2.46
C TRP A 55 1.44 -4.83 0.93
N TYR A 56 0.30 -5.40 0.51
CA TYR A 56 -0.10 -5.54 -0.89
C TYR A 56 -0.57 -4.24 -1.56
N ARG A 57 -0.78 -3.16 -0.80
CA ARG A 57 -1.15 -1.82 -1.28
C ARG A 57 0.05 -0.87 -1.32
N SER A 58 1.12 -1.17 -0.57
CA SER A 58 2.33 -0.35 -0.53
C SER A 58 3.09 -0.41 -1.86
N ARG A 59 3.15 0.74 -2.55
CA ARG A 59 3.91 0.90 -3.80
C ARG A 59 5.40 0.58 -3.63
N VAL A 60 5.95 0.83 -2.44
CA VAL A 60 7.36 0.55 -2.12
C VAL A 60 7.59 -0.95 -1.97
N THR A 61 6.72 -1.65 -1.24
CA THR A 61 6.82 -3.10 -1.07
C THR A 61 6.62 -3.83 -2.40
N LEU A 62 5.64 -3.41 -3.20
CA LEU A 62 5.43 -3.96 -4.54
C LEU A 62 6.63 -3.68 -5.45
N GLY A 63 7.17 -2.46 -5.45
CA GLY A 63 8.38 -2.11 -6.22
C GLY A 63 9.60 -2.94 -5.84
N ALA A 64 9.83 -3.16 -4.54
CA ALA A 64 10.92 -4.00 -4.05
C ALA A 64 10.75 -5.48 -4.42
N LEU A 65 9.52 -6.01 -4.34
CA LEU A 65 9.21 -7.37 -4.76
C LEU A 65 9.45 -7.57 -6.28
N LEU A 66 9.07 -6.58 -7.08
CA LEU A 66 9.28 -6.59 -8.53
C LEU A 66 10.76 -6.50 -8.89
N ALA A 67 11.53 -5.65 -8.21
CA ALA A 67 12.97 -5.57 -8.39
C ALA A 67 13.66 -6.91 -8.06
N ALA A 68 13.22 -7.57 -6.98
CA ALA A 68 13.73 -8.89 -6.61
C ALA A 68 13.40 -9.95 -7.68
N ILE A 69 12.16 -10.01 -8.16
CA ILE A 69 11.75 -10.94 -9.22
C ILE A 69 12.49 -10.66 -10.53
N SER A 70 12.63 -9.39 -10.90
CA SER A 70 13.34 -8.98 -12.11
C SER A 70 14.83 -9.32 -12.05
N GLY A 71 15.47 -9.15 -10.88
CA GLY A 71 16.86 -9.56 -10.66
C GLY A 71 17.04 -11.08 -10.79
N ILE A 72 16.09 -11.87 -10.28
CA ILE A 72 16.11 -13.33 -10.43
C ILE A 72 15.95 -13.71 -11.91
N LEU A 73 14.96 -13.16 -12.62
CA LEU A 73 14.73 -13.44 -14.04
C LEU A 73 15.90 -13.01 -14.93
N GLY A 74 16.51 -11.86 -14.63
CA GLY A 74 17.73 -11.38 -15.30
C GLY A 74 18.92 -12.31 -15.09
N ALA A 75 19.08 -12.89 -13.90
CA ALA A 75 20.11 -13.90 -13.63
C ALA A 75 19.90 -15.21 -14.43
N PHE A 76 18.66 -15.51 -14.83
CA PHE A 76 18.32 -16.62 -15.73
C PHE A 76 18.33 -16.23 -17.23
N GLY A 77 18.78 -15.02 -17.58
CA GLY A 77 18.96 -14.59 -18.98
C GLY A 77 17.72 -13.99 -19.65
N TYR A 78 16.64 -13.72 -18.90
CA TYR A 78 15.45 -13.06 -19.43
C TYR A 78 15.54 -11.55 -19.21
N ALA A 79 15.79 -10.78 -20.28
CA ALA A 79 15.83 -9.32 -20.23
C ALA A 79 14.43 -8.72 -20.42
N LEU A 80 13.99 -7.88 -19.49
CA LEU A 80 12.71 -7.16 -19.57
C LEU A 80 12.86 -5.95 -20.52
N PRO A 81 11.98 -5.78 -21.52
CA PRO A 81 12.07 -4.69 -22.51
C PRO A 81 11.90 -3.29 -21.87
N ALA A 82 12.62 -2.31 -22.41
CA ALA A 82 12.71 -0.95 -21.85
C ALA A 82 11.40 -0.13 -21.92
N GLU A 83 10.44 -0.57 -22.74
CA GLU A 83 9.11 0.06 -22.89
C GLU A 83 8.24 -0.03 -21.62
N LEU A 84 8.65 -0.84 -20.63
CA LEU A 84 7.93 -1.10 -19.38
C LEU A 84 8.03 0.02 -18.34
N GLN A 85 8.90 1.03 -18.54
CA GLN A 85 9.27 2.00 -17.49
C GLN A 85 8.19 3.05 -17.15
N GLY A 86 7.09 3.15 -17.92
CA GLY A 86 6.08 4.21 -17.76
C GLY A 86 4.75 3.81 -17.09
N ASN A 87 4.26 2.58 -17.29
CA ASN A 87 2.94 2.12 -16.82
C ASN A 87 3.03 0.72 -16.17
N VAL A 88 3.95 0.62 -15.21
CA VAL A 88 4.34 -0.64 -14.58
C VAL A 88 3.15 -1.38 -13.95
N ILE A 89 2.17 -0.67 -13.37
CA ILE A 89 1.05 -1.27 -12.63
C ILE A 89 0.04 -1.97 -13.55
N ASP A 90 -0.43 -1.30 -14.61
CA ASP A 90 -1.43 -1.87 -15.53
C ASP A 90 -0.88 -3.08 -16.27
N LEU A 91 0.41 -3.03 -16.57
CA LEU A 91 1.10 -4.11 -17.25
C LEU A 91 1.40 -5.30 -16.33
N ILE A 92 1.60 -5.07 -15.03
CA ILE A 92 1.67 -6.15 -14.04
C ILE A 92 0.33 -6.88 -13.91
N ILE A 93 -0.78 -6.15 -13.90
CA ILE A 93 -2.11 -6.76 -13.86
C ILE A 93 -2.36 -7.57 -15.13
N ALA A 94 -1.92 -7.07 -16.29
CA ALA A 94 -2.06 -7.75 -17.57
C ALA A 94 -1.12 -8.97 -17.73
N LEU A 95 0.12 -8.89 -17.23
CA LEU A 95 1.13 -9.94 -17.42
C LEU A 95 1.21 -10.96 -16.28
N GLY A 96 0.67 -10.66 -15.10
CA GLY A 96 0.63 -11.57 -13.95
C GLY A 96 0.07 -12.96 -14.29
N PRO A 97 -1.08 -13.06 -14.98
CA PRO A 97 -1.63 -14.34 -15.42
C PRO A 97 -0.75 -15.08 -16.43
N VAL A 98 -0.04 -14.35 -17.31
CA VAL A 98 0.83 -14.95 -18.33
C VAL A 98 2.07 -15.57 -17.68
N VAL A 99 2.70 -14.84 -16.75
CA VAL A 99 3.87 -15.33 -16.01
C VAL A 99 3.49 -16.49 -15.07
N GLY A 100 2.37 -16.36 -14.35
CA GLY A 100 1.86 -17.43 -13.50
C GLY A 100 1.50 -18.69 -14.28
N GLY A 101 0.87 -18.54 -15.45
CA GLY A 101 0.55 -19.64 -16.37
C GLY A 101 1.79 -20.32 -16.93
N ALA A 102 2.80 -19.55 -17.34
CA ALA A 102 4.06 -20.09 -17.83
C ALA A 102 4.82 -20.87 -16.74
N LEU A 103 4.87 -20.34 -15.51
CA LEU A 103 5.48 -21.03 -14.37
C LEU A 103 4.71 -22.29 -13.96
N ALA A 104 3.38 -22.28 -14.01
CA ALA A 104 2.56 -23.45 -13.72
C ALA A 104 2.77 -24.55 -14.76
N LEU A 105 2.83 -24.20 -16.06
CA LEU A 105 3.12 -25.14 -17.14
C LEU A 105 4.55 -25.69 -17.03
N TYR A 106 5.51 -24.83 -16.74
CA TYR A 106 6.89 -25.24 -16.48
C TYR A 106 6.99 -26.17 -15.28
N GLY A 107 6.34 -25.85 -14.16
CA GLY A 107 6.26 -26.69 -12.98
C GLY A 107 5.65 -28.06 -13.28
N ARG A 108 4.62 -28.11 -14.14
CA ARG A 108 4.02 -29.37 -14.59
C ARG A 108 4.99 -30.23 -15.42
N TRP A 109 5.80 -29.63 -16.28
CA TRP A 109 6.77 -30.36 -17.11
C TRP A 109 8.07 -30.71 -16.37
N ALA A 110 8.48 -29.87 -15.41
CA ALA A 110 9.64 -30.10 -14.57
C ALA A 110 9.35 -31.12 -13.45
N ALA A 111 8.10 -31.21 -12.99
CA ALA A 111 7.67 -32.20 -12.01
C ALA A 111 7.70 -33.62 -12.61
N LYS A 112 8.84 -34.30 -12.46
CA LYS A 112 9.02 -35.72 -12.83
C LYS A 112 8.63 -36.72 -11.74
N LYS A 113 8.18 -36.26 -10.57
CA LYS A 113 7.73 -37.13 -9.46
C LYS A 113 6.30 -36.76 -9.03
N PRO A 114 5.38 -37.73 -8.93
CA PRO A 114 4.08 -37.48 -8.36
C PRO A 114 4.23 -37.15 -6.87
N ILE A 115 3.55 -36.11 -6.42
CA ILE A 115 3.36 -35.83 -4.99
C ILE A 115 2.30 -36.81 -4.49
N GLY A 116 2.77 -37.94 -3.95
CA GLY A 116 1.94 -39.04 -3.47
C GLY A 116 2.57 -40.42 -3.65
N GLY A 117 3.84 -40.57 -3.30
CA GLY A 117 4.57 -41.85 -3.26
C GLY A 117 5.58 -41.86 -2.13
#